data_AF-A0A4T0FND2-F1
#
_entry.id   AF-A0A4T0FND2-F1
#
_cell.length_a   1.000
_cell.length_b   1.000
_cell.length_c   1.000
_cell.angle_alpha   90.00
_cell.angle_beta   90.00
_cell.angle_gamma   90.00
#
_symmetry.space_group_name_H-M   'P 1'
#
loop_
_entity.id
_entity.type
_entity.pdbx_description
1 polymer ?
#
loop_
_entity_poly.entity_id
_entity_poly.type
_entity_poly.pdbx_seq_one_letter_code
_entity_poly.pdbx_strand_id
1 'polypeptide(L)' 'MERPLQPPTLFKPISAVSVTDEQAQILLSAFLDNYKDSTPTKAALERLRAGLLGEEVPYEYEDGEQEAEQMAEE' A
#
# COMPACT_ATOMS: atom_id res chain seq x y z
N MET A 1 17.78 -22.80 -7.81
CA MET A 1 16.72 -23.26 -8.74
C MET A 1 16.04 -22.01 -9.26
N GLU A 2 16.12 -21.76 -10.56
CA GLU A 2 15.47 -20.59 -11.17
C GLU A 2 13.94 -20.79 -11.11
N ARG A 3 13.20 -19.81 -10.56
CA ARG A 3 11.73 -19.86 -10.59
C ARG A 3 11.29 -19.78 -12.05
N PRO A 4 10.39 -20.67 -12.51
CA PRO A 4 9.86 -20.56 -13.87
C PRO A 4 9.18 -19.19 -14.03
N LEU A 5 9.62 -18.43 -15.04
CA LEU A 5 9.03 -17.15 -15.39
C LEU A 5 7.57 -17.37 -15.77
N GLN A 6 6.64 -16.85 -14.96
CA GLN A 6 5.23 -16.83 -15.33
C GLN A 6 5.07 -15.95 -16.58
N PRO A 7 4.31 -16.42 -17.60
CA PRO A 7 4.03 -15.59 -18.76
C PRO A 7 3.26 -14.34 -18.32
N PRO A 8 3.46 -13.19 -19.00
CA PRO A 8 2.78 -11.95 -18.65
C PRO A 8 1.27 -12.11 -18.79
N THR A 9 0.52 -11.54 -17.83
CA THR A 9 -0.94 -11.51 -17.89
C THR A 9 -1.42 -10.42 -18.83
N LEU A 10 -2.34 -10.76 -19.74
CA LEU A 10 -2.97 -9.79 -20.63
C LEU A 10 -4.09 -9.06 -19.89
N PHE A 11 -3.79 -7.89 -19.33
CA PHE A 11 -4.79 -7.01 -18.72
C PHE A 11 -5.37 -6.05 -19.76
N LYS A 12 -6.70 -6.05 -19.94
CA LYS A 12 -7.44 -5.03 -20.68
C LYS A 12 -8.47 -4.40 -19.75
N PRO A 13 -8.36 -3.10 -19.42
CA PRO A 13 -9.33 -2.46 -18.53
C PRO A 13 -10.71 -2.46 -19.20
N ILE A 14 -11.72 -2.90 -18.46
CA ILE A 14 -13.12 -2.90 -18.91
C ILE A 14 -13.73 -1.50 -18.71
N SER A 15 -13.44 -0.87 -17.57
CA SER A 15 -13.89 0.48 -17.21
C SER A 15 -13.04 1.07 -16.10
N ALA A 16 -13.00 2.40 -16.02
CA ALA A 16 -12.46 3.14 -14.88
C ALA A 16 -13.51 4.15 -14.41
N VAL A 17 -13.81 4.15 -13.11
CA VAL A 17 -14.80 5.04 -12.50
C VAL A 17 -14.17 5.67 -11.27
N SER A 18 -14.31 6.99 -11.13
CA SER A 18 -13.88 7.72 -9.94
C SER A 18 -14.78 7.35 -8.76
N VAL A 19 -14.18 7.10 -7.60
CA VAL A 19 -14.89 6.84 -6.35
C VAL A 19 -14.77 8.04 -5.42
N THR A 20 -15.79 8.27 -4.59
CA THR A 20 -15.72 9.26 -3.51
C THR A 20 -14.87 8.74 -2.34
N ASP A 21 -14.46 9.62 -1.44
CA ASP A 21 -13.70 9.24 -0.25
C ASP A 21 -14.45 8.23 0.63
N GLU A 22 -15.77 8.39 0.79
CA GLU A 22 -16.64 7.44 1.50
C GLU A 22 -16.62 6.05 0.85
N GLN A 23 -16.72 5.99 -0.49
CA GLN A 23 -16.66 4.74 -1.24
C GLN A 23 -15.27 4.10 -1.13
N ALA A 24 -14.20 4.91 -1.17
CA ALA A 24 -12.84 4.44 -0.99
C ALA A 24 -12.63 3.83 0.40
N GLN A 25 -13.15 4.47 1.45
CA GLN A 25 -13.08 3.95 2.83
C GLN A 25 -13.79 2.60 2.97
N ILE A 26 -14.97 2.44 2.37
CA ILE A 26 -15.71 1.17 2.38
C ILE A 26 -14.89 0.06 1.69
N LEU A 27 -14.34 0.34 0.51
CA LEU A 27 -13.54 -0.62 -0.25
C LEU A 27 -12.26 -1.01 0.49
N LEU A 28 -11.56 -0.03 1.06
CA LEU A 28 -10.34 -0.27 1.85
C LEU A 28 -10.62 -1.13 3.08
N SER A 29 -11.71 -0.84 3.80
CA SER A 29 -12.09 -1.60 4.99
C SER A 29 -12.40 -3.06 4.63
N ALA A 30 -13.23 -3.27 3.60
CA ALA A 30 -13.56 -4.61 3.11
C ALA A 30 -12.31 -5.38 2.61
N PHE A 31 -11.35 -4.69 2.02
CA PHE A 31 -10.10 -5.30 1.59
C PHE A 31 -9.22 -5.71 2.78
N LEU A 32 -9.04 -4.82 3.75
CA LEU A 32 -8.21 -5.05 4.94
C LEU A 32 -8.75 -6.19 5.82
N ASP A 33 -10.08 -6.34 5.92
CA ASP A 33 -10.73 -7.44 6.66
C ASP A 33 -10.36 -8.82 6.10
N ASN A 34 -10.03 -8.91 4.80
CA ASN A 34 -9.66 -10.17 4.16
C ASN A 34 -8.18 -10.55 4.37
N TYR A 35 -7.33 -9.63 4.84
CA TYR A 35 -5.92 -9.92 5.13
C TYR A 35 -5.71 -10.34 6.58
N LYS A 36 -5.51 -11.64 6.77
CA LYS A 36 -5.14 -12.20 8.09
C LYS A 36 -3.68 -11.93 8.45
N ASP A 37 -2.81 -11.92 7.46
CA ASP A 37 -1.37 -11.75 7.65
C ASP A 37 -0.97 -10.27 7.57
N SER A 38 -0.07 -9.85 8.46
CA SER A 38 0.57 -8.54 8.34
C SER A 38 1.51 -8.56 7.15
N THR A 39 1.23 -7.71 6.16
CA THR A 39 2.07 -7.54 4.97
C THR A 39 2.40 -6.07 4.79
N PRO A 40 3.53 -5.73 4.14
CA PRO A 40 3.85 -4.33 3.85
C PRO A 40 2.72 -3.60 3.09
N THR A 41 2.03 -4.32 2.20
CA THR A 41 0.87 -3.80 1.47
C THR A 41 -0.31 -3.50 2.40
N LYS A 42 -0.59 -4.37 3.38
CA LYS A 42 -1.64 -4.13 4.38
C LYS A 42 -1.35 -2.87 5.19
N ALA A 43 -0.12 -2.72 5.69
CA ALA A 43 0.30 -1.54 6.45
C ALA A 43 0.17 -0.24 5.64
N ALA A 44 0.53 -0.27 4.35
CA ALA A 44 0.35 0.88 3.46
C ALA A 44 -1.13 1.25 3.26
N LEU A 45 -2.02 0.26 3.15
CA LEU A 45 -3.46 0.48 3.00
C LEU A 45 -4.12 0.97 4.30
N GLU A 46 -3.64 0.53 5.45
CA GLU A 46 -4.07 1.05 6.77
C GLU A 46 -3.70 2.53 6.92
N ARG A 47 -2.48 2.91 6.51
CA ARG A 47 -2.04 4.32 6.48
C ARG A 47 -2.90 5.16 5.54
N LEU A 48 -3.20 4.65 4.35
CA LEU A 48 -4.08 5.32 3.40
C LEU A 48 -5.48 5.55 3.98
N ARG A 49 -6.06 4.53 4.64
CA ARG A 49 -7.38 4.63 5.27
C ARG A 49 -7.39 5.71 6.35
N ALA A 50 -6.39 5.74 7.22
CA ALA A 50 -6.30 6.73 8.29
C ALA A 50 -6.07 8.15 7.73
N GLY A 51 -5.29 8.31 6.66
CA GLY A 51 -5.16 9.57 5.94
C GLY A 51 -6.49 10.09 5.38
N LEU A 52 -7.36 9.21 4.87
CA LEU A 52 -8.72 9.56 4.42
C LEU A 52 -9.67 9.94 5.57
N LEU A 53 -9.38 9.50 6.79
CA LEU A 53 -10.17 9.82 7.99
C LEU A 53 -9.64 11.05 8.73
N GLY A 54 -8.49 11.60 8.30
CA GLY A 54 -7.79 12.67 9.02
C GLY A 54 -7.19 12.22 10.34
N GLU A 55 -6.94 10.91 10.50
CA GLU A 55 -6.29 10.35 11.68
C GLU A 55 -4.77 10.46 11.54
N GLU A 56 -4.09 10.91 12.61
CA GLU A 56 -2.63 10.91 12.67
C GLU A 56 -2.13 9.47 12.80
N VAL A 57 -1.55 8.92 11.74
CA VAL A 57 -0.81 7.65 11.82
C VAL A 57 0.62 7.96 12.22
N PRO A 58 1.15 7.38 13.31
CA PRO A 58 2.57 7.48 13.60
C PRO A 58 3.34 6.89 12.42
N TYR A 59 4.13 7.73 11.76
CA TYR A 59 5.07 7.29 10.75
C TYR A 59 6.25 6.63 11.47
N GLU A 60 6.20 5.30 11.61
CA GLU A 60 7.41 4.53 11.90
C GLU A 60 8.27 4.52 10.62
N TYR A 61 9.10 5.56 10.47
CA TYR A 61 10.31 5.51 9.64
C TYR A 61 11.46 4.91 10.48
N GLU A 62 11.24 3.75 11.12
CA GLU A 62 12.37 2.99 11.65
C GLU A 62 13.04 2.29 10.45
N ASP A 63 14.13 2.89 9.95
CA ASP A 63 15.22 2.32 9.12
C ASP A 63 15.57 3.08 7.83
N GLY A 64 14.78 4.08 7.39
CA GLY A 64 15.02 4.77 6.11
C GLY A 64 15.90 6.03 6.14
N GLU A 65 15.98 6.73 7.29
CA GLU A 65 16.69 8.02 7.35
C GLU A 65 18.21 7.88 7.48
N GLN A 66 18.70 6.76 8.05
CA GLN A 66 20.15 6.55 8.22
C GLN A 66 20.88 6.20 6.92
N GLU A 67 20.21 5.58 5.93
CA GLU A 67 20.82 5.30 4.62
C GLU A 67 20.87 6.54 3.72
N ALA A 68 19.90 7.46 3.85
CA ALA A 68 19.85 8.68 3.04
C ALA A 68 20.93 9.69 3.42
N GLU A 69 21.25 9.81 4.72
CA GLU A 69 22.34 10.69 5.20
C GLU A 69 23.72 10.15 4.80
N GLN A 70 23.94 8.82 4.86
CA GLN A 70 25.24 8.23 4.50
C GLN A 70 25.58 8.37 3.01
N MET A 71 24.59 8.36 2.11
CA MET A 71 24.84 8.60 0.69
C MET A 71 25.00 10.08 0.31
N ALA A 72 24.65 11.00 1.21
CA ALA A 72 24.87 12.44 1.02
C ALA A 72 26.26 12.89 1.50
N GLU A 73 26.94 12.06 2.30
CA GLU A 73 28.28 12.32 2.86
C GLU A 73 29.42 11.61 2.10
N GLU A 74 29.15 10.77 1.08
CA GLU A 74 30.16 10.19 0.17
C GLU A 74 30.45 11.05 -1.08
#